data_AF-A0A7S3N5Y6-F1
#
_entry.id   AF-A0A7S3N5Y6-F1
#
_cell.length_a   1.000
_cell.length_b   1.000
_cell.length_c   1.000
_cell.angle_alpha   90.00
_cell.angle_beta   90.00
_cell.angle_gamma   90.00
#
_symmetry.space_group_name_H-M   'P 1'
#
loop_
_entity.id
_entity.type
_entity.pdbx_description
1 polymer ?
#
loop_
_entity_poly.entity_id
_entity_poly.type
_entity_poly.pdbx_seq_one_letter_code
_entity_poly.pdbx_strand_id
1 'polypeptide(L)'
;KILALLVLFIFAFTAVRSSDPFIGEQYEAGMIELEPGDEMFYWLFKSRNDPSSDPLVLWLTGGPGCSSELAVFYENGPFTINDDLSLTRNDYSWNEISNLLFIDQPLGTGFSKTDKPDHYARNEDMVAEYFYKFFTLFLEKFPEYKGRPFYITGESYAGHYIPAITAYIVQKGNPDVNLISSAIGNGWVDPIVQYPEYDTFAVENNLVGALHHYFLEGGYWLCKQ
;
A
#
# COMPACT_ATOMS: atom_id res chain seq x y z
N LYS A 1 22.07 66.31 17.98
CA LYS A 1 22.67 66.02 16.65
C LYS A 1 22.92 64.51 16.64
N ILE A 2 21.98 63.71 16.10
CA ILE A 2 22.05 63.13 14.73
C ILE A 2 23.28 62.20 14.67
N LEU A 3 23.26 60.88 14.42
CA LEU A 3 22.30 59.92 13.87
C LEU A 3 22.95 58.53 14.15
N ALA A 4 22.20 57.50 14.56
CA ALA A 4 22.67 56.12 14.47
C ALA A 4 21.61 55.33 13.68
N LEU A 5 21.93 55.05 12.41
CA LEU A 5 21.12 54.18 11.56
C LEU A 5 21.20 52.75 12.12
N LEU A 6 20.07 52.22 12.57
CA LEU A 6 19.84 50.78 12.61
C LEU A 6 18.89 50.45 11.45
N VAL A 7 19.45 49.88 10.39
CA VAL A 7 18.66 49.27 9.31
C VAL A 7 18.23 47.90 9.82
N LEU A 8 16.98 47.78 10.27
CA LEU A 8 16.36 46.47 10.46
C LEU A 8 16.08 45.86 9.09
N PHE A 9 16.87 44.87 8.69
CA PHE A 9 16.49 43.95 7.63
C PHE A 9 15.36 43.05 8.16
N ILE A 10 14.13 43.42 7.86
CA ILE A 10 13.00 42.50 7.98
C ILE A 10 13.10 41.56 6.78
N PHE A 11 13.69 40.38 6.98
CA PHE A 11 13.44 39.26 6.09
C PHE A 11 12.00 38.82 6.31
N ALA A 12 11.09 39.39 5.53
CA ALA A 12 9.81 38.75 5.28
C ALA A 12 10.12 37.46 4.53
N PHE A 13 10.14 36.33 5.25
CA PHE A 13 9.96 35.03 4.63
C PHE A 13 8.55 35.05 4.03
N THR A 14 8.43 35.47 2.78
CA THR A 14 7.35 34.95 1.94
C THR A 14 7.64 33.47 1.79
N ALA A 15 7.04 32.65 2.66
CA ALA A 15 6.88 31.25 2.34
C ALA A 15 6.20 31.22 0.97
N VAL A 16 6.95 30.83 -0.06
CA VAL A 16 6.34 30.27 -1.25
C VAL A 16 5.61 29.04 -0.73
N ARG A 17 4.32 29.20 -0.47
CA ARG A 17 3.41 28.09 -0.25
C ARG A 17 3.53 27.30 -1.54
N SER A 18 4.32 26.22 -1.55
CA SER A 18 4.18 25.24 -2.62
C SER A 18 2.69 24.90 -2.59
N SER A 19 1.99 25.17 -3.68
CA SER A 19 0.61 24.72 -3.83
C SER A 19 0.61 23.23 -3.51
N ASP A 20 -0.12 22.85 -2.46
CA ASP A 20 -0.35 21.45 -2.12
C ASP A 20 -0.75 20.73 -3.40
N PRO A 21 0.02 19.74 -3.88
CA PRO A 21 -0.30 19.05 -5.13
C PRO A 21 -1.61 18.25 -5.02
N PHE A 22 -2.07 17.91 -3.81
CA PHE A 22 -3.28 17.13 -3.54
C PHE A 22 -4.47 18.04 -3.20
N ILE A 23 -4.71 19.05 -4.04
CA ILE A 23 -5.73 20.08 -3.80
C ILE A 23 -7.10 19.44 -3.54
N GLY A 24 -7.67 19.76 -2.37
CA GLY A 24 -9.02 19.34 -2.00
C GLY A 24 -9.08 17.99 -1.26
N GLU A 25 -7.96 17.30 -1.06
CA GLU A 25 -7.92 16.08 -0.27
C GLU A 25 -7.56 16.34 1.19
N GLN A 26 -8.13 15.52 2.08
CA GLN A 26 -7.66 15.39 3.45
C GLN A 26 -6.80 14.13 3.51
N TYR A 27 -5.51 14.30 3.75
CA TYR A 27 -4.57 13.18 3.77
C TYR A 27 -3.52 13.35 4.85
N GLU A 28 -2.94 12.23 5.26
CA GLU A 28 -1.79 12.18 6.15
C GLU A 28 -0.82 11.12 5.65
N ALA A 29 0.45 11.48 5.54
CA ALA A 29 1.53 10.56 5.23
C ALA A 29 2.59 10.62 6.31
N GLY A 30 3.24 9.50 6.59
CA GLY A 30 4.29 9.47 7.59
C GLY A 30 4.87 8.09 7.82
N MET A 31 5.73 8.02 8.83
CA MET A 31 6.38 6.78 9.27
C MET A 31 5.74 6.29 10.57
N ILE A 32 5.64 4.98 10.71
CA ILE A 32 5.43 4.29 11.99
C ILE A 32 6.71 3.52 12.28
N GLU A 33 7.39 3.89 13.37
CA GLU A 33 8.57 3.19 13.85
C GLU A 33 8.12 1.93 14.60
N LEU A 34 8.44 0.75 14.05
CA LEU A 34 8.13 -0.52 14.69
C LEU A 34 9.07 -0.75 15.88
N GLU A 35 10.34 -0.41 15.70
CA GLU A 35 11.39 -0.45 16.70
C GLU A 35 12.58 0.38 16.18
N PRO A 36 13.59 0.70 17.02
CA PRO A 36 14.70 1.55 16.58
C PRO A 36 15.35 1.05 15.29
N GLY A 37 15.27 1.88 14.25
CA GLY A 37 15.81 1.61 12.91
C GLY A 37 14.83 1.03 11.89
N ASP A 38 13.66 0.54 12.32
CA ASP A 38 12.64 -0.06 11.46
C ASP A 38 11.41 0.85 11.35
N GLU A 39 11.25 1.49 10.20
CA GLU A 39 10.16 2.43 9.96
C GLU A 39 9.38 2.01 8.72
N MET A 40 8.06 1.90 8.85
CA MET A 40 7.15 1.64 7.74
C MET A 40 6.38 2.90 7.37
N PHE A 41 6.39 3.24 6.09
CA PHE A 41 5.68 4.37 5.53
C PHE A 41 4.21 4.03 5.30
N TYR A 42 3.36 5.02 5.53
CA TYR A 42 1.95 4.97 5.18
C TYR A 42 1.50 6.26 4.53
N TRP A 43 0.45 6.13 3.73
CA TRP A 43 -0.30 7.26 3.20
C TRP A 43 -1.79 7.01 3.33
N LEU A 44 -2.43 7.81 4.19
CA LEU A 44 -3.85 7.77 4.45
C LEU A 44 -4.53 8.92 3.71
N PHE A 45 -5.54 8.59 2.90
CA PHE A 45 -6.47 9.55 2.32
C PHE A 45 -7.83 9.36 2.98
N LYS A 46 -8.37 10.42 3.60
CA LYS A 46 -9.67 10.35 4.27
C LYS A 46 -10.79 10.24 3.24
N SER A 47 -11.92 9.67 3.67
CA SER A 47 -13.10 9.58 2.81
C SER A 47 -13.57 10.97 2.37
N ARG A 48 -13.96 11.08 1.10
CA ARG A 48 -14.60 12.27 0.53
C ARG A 48 -16.09 12.38 0.91
N ASN A 49 -16.71 11.28 1.34
CA ASN A 49 -18.10 11.22 1.78
C ASN A 49 -18.25 11.57 3.28
N ASP A 50 -17.99 10.63 4.19
CA ASP A 50 -17.97 10.89 5.64
C ASP A 50 -16.75 10.22 6.29
N PRO A 51 -15.62 10.93 6.41
CA PRO A 51 -14.39 10.36 6.97
C PRO A 51 -14.52 9.92 8.42
N SER A 52 -15.53 10.43 9.15
CA SER A 52 -15.76 10.10 10.56
C SER A 52 -16.57 8.82 10.75
N SER A 53 -17.31 8.34 9.74
CA SER A 53 -18.11 7.11 9.78
C SER A 53 -17.62 6.02 8.84
N ASP A 54 -17.14 6.40 7.66
CA ASP A 54 -16.79 5.48 6.56
C ASP A 54 -15.67 4.50 6.94
N PRO A 55 -15.66 3.29 6.34
CA PRO A 55 -14.71 2.24 6.71
C PRO A 55 -13.26 2.63 6.48
N LEU A 56 -12.35 1.92 7.15
CA LEU A 56 -10.93 1.95 6.83
C LEU A 56 -10.65 0.83 5.83
N VAL A 57 -10.13 1.17 4.66
CA VAL A 57 -9.74 0.24 3.61
C VAL A 57 -8.25 0.34 3.42
N LEU A 58 -7.55 -0.77 3.64
CA LEU A 58 -6.13 -0.89 3.36
C LEU A 58 -5.91 -1.40 1.94
N TRP A 59 -4.96 -0.81 1.22
CA TRP A 59 -4.42 -1.33 -0.04
C TRP A 59 -2.97 -1.79 0.11
N LEU A 60 -2.65 -2.98 -0.43
CA LEU A 60 -1.31 -3.56 -0.50
C LEU A 60 -0.97 -3.94 -1.95
N THR A 61 0.05 -3.32 -2.52
CA THR A 61 0.63 -3.76 -3.79
C THR A 61 1.57 -4.95 -3.58
N GLY A 62 1.67 -5.83 -4.57
CA GLY A 62 2.48 -7.06 -4.53
C GLY A 62 3.98 -6.86 -4.82
N GLY A 63 4.50 -7.60 -5.80
CA GLY A 63 5.92 -7.58 -6.19
C GLY A 63 6.58 -8.95 -6.07
N PRO A 64 7.08 -9.36 -4.89
CA PRO A 64 7.08 -8.66 -3.59
C PRO A 64 7.99 -7.42 -3.58
N GLY A 65 7.67 -6.42 -2.74
CA GLY A 65 8.49 -5.22 -2.55
C GLY A 65 8.22 -4.06 -3.52
N CYS A 66 7.08 -4.10 -4.23
CA CYS A 66 6.59 -2.95 -4.97
C CYS A 66 5.85 -1.99 -4.03
N SER A 67 6.06 -0.68 -4.23
CA SER A 67 5.44 0.33 -3.38
C SER A 67 3.93 0.42 -3.60
N SER A 68 3.17 0.51 -2.51
CA SER A 68 1.71 0.67 -2.57
C SER A 68 1.31 2.06 -3.06
N GLU A 69 2.22 3.02 -3.01
CA GLU A 69 2.03 4.40 -3.47
C GLU A 69 1.96 4.49 -4.98
N LEU A 70 2.33 3.44 -5.72
CA LEU A 70 2.00 3.34 -7.14
C LEU A 70 0.49 3.34 -7.36
N ALA A 71 -0.26 2.64 -6.50
CA ALA A 71 -1.72 2.56 -6.59
C ALA A 71 -2.42 3.89 -6.32
N VAL A 72 -1.77 4.80 -5.56
CA VAL A 72 -2.24 6.17 -5.33
C VAL A 72 -2.47 6.91 -6.64
N PHE A 73 -1.64 6.61 -7.66
CA PHE A 73 -1.58 7.36 -8.92
C PHE A 73 -2.02 6.58 -10.16
N TYR A 74 -1.96 5.26 -10.14
CA TYR A 74 -2.19 4.43 -11.32
C TYR A 74 -3.38 3.48 -11.21
N GLU A 75 -4.01 3.40 -10.03
CA GLU A 75 -5.03 2.39 -9.75
C GLU A 75 -6.27 2.99 -9.08
N ASN A 76 -6.38 2.88 -7.76
CA ASN A 76 -7.58 3.18 -6.99
C ASN A 76 -7.46 4.41 -6.08
N GLY A 77 -6.32 5.10 -6.14
CA GLY A 77 -6.08 6.29 -5.36
C GLY A 77 -6.79 7.55 -5.89
N PRO A 78 -6.66 8.66 -5.16
CA PRO A 78 -7.40 9.89 -5.40
C PRO A 78 -7.01 10.65 -6.66
N PHE A 79 -5.88 10.32 -7.29
CA PHE A 79 -5.34 11.04 -8.43
C PHE A 79 -4.79 10.11 -9.51
N THR A 80 -4.67 10.66 -10.72
CA THR A 80 -3.86 10.11 -11.80
C THR A 80 -2.78 11.12 -12.19
N ILE A 81 -1.64 10.63 -12.68
CA ILE A 81 -0.56 11.47 -13.22
C ILE A 81 -0.77 11.62 -14.73
N ASN A 82 -0.85 12.85 -15.21
CA ASN A 82 -0.93 13.19 -16.63
C ASN A 82 0.46 13.20 -17.30
N ASP A 83 0.48 13.24 -18.64
CA ASP A 83 1.73 13.34 -19.43
C ASP A 83 2.59 14.56 -19.09
N ASP A 84 1.96 15.67 -18.65
CA ASP A 84 2.65 16.88 -18.20
C ASP A 84 3.05 16.86 -16.71
N LEU A 85 2.93 15.70 -16.07
CA LEU A 85 3.19 15.44 -14.66
C LEU A 85 2.25 16.19 -13.69
N SER A 86 1.18 16.80 -14.19
CA SER A 86 0.11 17.33 -13.33
C SER A 86 -0.74 16.19 -12.75
N LEU A 87 -1.32 16.44 -11.58
CA LEU A 87 -2.28 15.53 -10.97
C LEU A 87 -3.69 15.87 -11.43
N THR A 88 -4.45 14.85 -11.81
CA THR A 88 -5.89 14.96 -12.07
C THR A 88 -6.66 14.10 -11.08
N ARG A 89 -7.73 14.64 -10.53
CA ARG A 89 -8.60 13.93 -9.60
C ARG A 89 -9.15 12.66 -10.25
N ASN A 90 -9.05 11.54 -9.56
CA ASN A 90 -9.70 10.31 -9.94
C ASN A 90 -11.12 10.28 -9.35
N ASP A 91 -12.13 10.41 -10.20
CA ASP A 91 -13.55 10.38 -9.81
C ASP A 91 -14.03 8.97 -9.41
N TYR A 92 -13.23 7.93 -9.66
CA TYR A 92 -13.49 6.54 -9.29
C TYR A 92 -12.58 6.04 -8.16
N SER A 93 -11.91 6.97 -7.48
CA SER A 93 -11.06 6.65 -6.34
C SER A 93 -11.84 5.89 -5.26
N TRP A 94 -11.19 4.94 -4.61
CA TRP A 94 -11.82 4.21 -3.50
C TRP A 94 -12.04 5.10 -2.27
N ASN A 95 -11.34 6.24 -2.18
CA ASN A 95 -11.60 7.21 -1.12
C ASN A 95 -12.89 8.03 -1.32
N GLU A 96 -13.69 7.79 -2.36
CA GLU A 96 -15.05 8.34 -2.45
C GLU A 96 -15.96 7.86 -1.32
N ILE A 97 -15.73 6.65 -0.80
CA ILE A 97 -16.58 6.01 0.21
C ILE A 97 -15.80 5.32 1.34
N SER A 98 -14.50 5.58 1.46
CA SER A 98 -13.65 4.95 2.46
C SER A 98 -12.48 5.83 2.86
N ASN A 99 -12.00 5.64 4.09
CA ASN A 99 -10.67 6.08 4.48
C ASN A 99 -9.67 5.09 3.88
N LEU A 100 -8.91 5.51 2.88
CA LEU A 100 -8.05 4.66 2.07
C LEU A 100 -6.60 4.78 2.55
N LEU A 101 -6.08 3.68 3.08
CA LEU A 101 -4.74 3.56 3.64
C LEU A 101 -3.85 2.76 2.70
N PHE A 102 -2.74 3.35 2.28
CA PHE A 102 -1.66 2.69 1.57
C PHE A 102 -0.49 2.47 2.54
N ILE A 103 0.16 1.32 2.44
CA ILE A 103 1.34 0.99 3.25
C ILE A 103 2.41 0.42 2.34
N ASP A 104 3.60 0.99 2.41
CA ASP A 104 4.81 0.40 1.86
C ASP A 104 5.27 -0.76 2.75
N GLN A 105 5.10 -2.00 2.28
CA GLN A 105 5.47 -3.18 3.06
C GLN A 105 5.98 -4.30 2.15
N PRO A 106 6.85 -5.19 2.66
CA PRO A 106 7.48 -5.19 3.99
C PRO A 106 8.60 -4.13 4.14
N LEU A 107 9.31 -4.10 5.28
CA LEU A 107 10.49 -3.25 5.49
C LEU A 107 11.44 -3.33 4.28
N GLY A 108 11.87 -2.17 3.77
CA GLY A 108 12.67 -2.06 2.54
C GLY A 108 11.89 -1.69 1.28
N THR A 109 10.56 -1.73 1.33
CA THR A 109 9.68 -1.38 0.22
C THR A 109 9.46 0.13 0.15
N GLY A 110 9.61 0.74 -1.03
CA GLY A 110 9.33 2.17 -1.23
C GLY A 110 10.06 3.07 -0.24
N PHE A 111 9.31 3.79 0.59
CA PHE A 111 9.85 4.66 1.66
C PHE A 111 10.08 3.93 2.99
N SER A 112 9.55 2.72 3.16
CA SER A 112 9.79 1.88 4.34
C SER A 112 11.22 1.37 4.36
N LYS A 113 11.85 1.39 5.54
CA LYS A 113 13.29 1.16 5.68
C LYS A 113 13.65 0.40 6.96
N THR A 114 14.76 -0.31 6.88
CA THR A 114 15.46 -0.92 8.01
C THR A 114 16.96 -0.77 7.79
N ASP A 115 17.73 -0.57 8.86
CA ASP A 115 19.20 -0.61 8.85
C ASP A 115 19.76 -2.02 9.17
N LYS A 116 18.89 -2.98 9.46
CA LYS A 116 19.23 -4.36 9.85
C LYS A 116 18.93 -5.33 8.71
N PRO A 117 19.95 -5.91 8.04
CA PRO A 117 19.74 -6.82 6.92
C PRO A 117 18.91 -8.07 7.24
N ASP A 118 18.80 -8.44 8.52
CA ASP A 118 18.00 -9.57 8.97
C ASP A 118 16.52 -9.27 9.18
N HIS A 119 16.13 -8.00 9.10
CA HIS A 119 14.75 -7.53 9.26
C HIS A 119 14.01 -7.39 7.92
N TYR A 120 14.70 -7.54 6.79
CA TYR A 120 14.01 -7.78 5.53
C TYR A 120 13.21 -9.09 5.63
N ALA A 121 11.90 -9.02 5.42
CA ALA A 121 11.02 -10.17 5.57
C ALA A 121 11.41 -11.27 4.57
N ARG A 122 11.54 -12.50 5.07
CA ARG A 122 11.96 -13.68 4.27
C ARG A 122 10.83 -14.68 4.02
N ASN A 123 9.70 -14.45 4.66
CA ASN A 123 8.50 -15.27 4.57
C ASN A 123 7.29 -14.45 5.04
N GLU A 124 6.12 -15.01 4.80
CA GLU A 124 4.83 -14.41 5.09
C GLU A 124 4.55 -14.30 6.61
N ASP A 125 5.19 -15.12 7.44
CA ASP A 125 5.09 -15.01 8.90
C ASP A 125 5.70 -13.70 9.40
N MET A 126 6.90 -13.35 8.92
CA MET A 126 7.54 -12.06 9.23
C MET A 126 6.72 -10.88 8.70
N VAL A 127 6.18 -11.00 7.47
CA VAL A 127 5.29 -9.97 6.89
C VAL A 127 4.09 -9.73 7.80
N ALA A 128 3.42 -10.81 8.23
CA ALA A 128 2.25 -10.72 9.08
C ALA A 128 2.56 -10.16 10.47
N GLU A 129 3.69 -10.53 11.07
CA GLU A 129 4.13 -9.99 12.36
C GLU A 129 4.44 -8.48 12.28
N TYR A 130 5.20 -8.04 11.28
CA TYR A 130 5.52 -6.62 11.10
C TYR A 130 4.29 -5.80 10.78
N PHE A 131 3.40 -6.31 9.92
CA PHE A 131 2.12 -5.66 9.66
C PHE A 131 1.28 -5.53 10.94
N TYR A 132 1.17 -6.60 11.73
CA TYR A 132 0.38 -6.58 12.97
C TYR A 132 0.91 -5.52 13.95
N LYS A 133 2.25 -5.43 14.08
CA LYS A 133 2.92 -4.41 14.91
C LYS A 133 2.67 -3.01 14.37
N PHE A 134 2.87 -2.81 13.06
CA PHE A 134 2.57 -1.56 12.37
C PHE A 134 1.14 -1.10 12.64
N PHE A 135 0.16 -1.98 12.40
CA PHE A 135 -1.24 -1.62 12.45
C PHE A 135 -1.72 -1.33 13.87
N THR A 136 -1.15 -2.03 14.86
CA THR A 136 -1.40 -1.72 16.27
C THR A 136 -0.92 -0.30 16.62
N LEU A 137 0.31 0.06 16.24
CA LEU A 137 0.86 1.40 16.46
C LEU A 137 0.14 2.48 15.63
N PHE A 138 -0.28 2.15 14.41
CA PHE A 138 -1.10 3.01 13.57
C PHE A 138 -2.43 3.35 14.26
N LEU A 139 -3.11 2.36 14.84
CA LEU A 139 -4.36 2.58 15.59
C LEU A 139 -4.15 3.34 16.90
N GLU A 140 -2.96 3.28 17.51
CA GLU A 140 -2.60 4.16 18.63
C GLU A 140 -2.44 5.62 18.19
N LYS A 141 -1.82 5.85 17.03
CA LYS A 141 -1.67 7.17 16.43
C LYS A 141 -3.01 7.75 15.94
N PHE A 142 -3.87 6.90 15.41
CA PHE A 142 -5.18 7.24 14.84
C PHE A 142 -6.32 6.54 15.60
N PRO A 143 -6.58 6.92 16.86
CA PRO A 143 -7.56 6.25 17.71
C PRO A 143 -8.98 6.29 17.14
N GLU A 144 -9.30 7.22 16.24
CA GLU A 144 -10.59 7.29 15.54
C GLU A 144 -10.88 6.10 14.61
N TYR A 145 -9.86 5.30 14.26
CA TYR A 145 -10.03 4.07 13.47
C TYR A 145 -10.15 2.81 14.33
N LYS A 146 -9.99 2.89 15.65
CA LYS A 146 -10.22 1.74 16.54
C LYS A 146 -11.68 1.28 16.45
N GLY A 147 -11.90 -0.01 16.23
CA GLY A 147 -13.21 -0.61 16.04
C GLY A 147 -13.91 -0.25 14.72
N ARG A 148 -13.28 0.56 13.86
CA ARG A 148 -13.79 0.91 12.53
C ARG A 148 -13.90 -0.36 11.68
N PRO A 149 -14.98 -0.55 10.89
CA PRO A 149 -15.02 -1.60 9.87
C PRO A 149 -13.76 -1.54 9.00
N PHE A 150 -12.96 -2.60 9.07
CA PHE A 150 -11.65 -2.66 8.44
C PHE A 150 -11.61 -3.72 7.34
N TYR A 151 -11.14 -3.33 6.17
CA TYR A 151 -11.01 -4.18 5.00
C TYR A 151 -9.56 -4.19 4.53
N ILE A 152 -9.03 -5.39 4.26
CA ILE A 152 -7.67 -5.55 3.73
C ILE A 152 -7.79 -5.93 2.25
N THR A 153 -7.25 -5.07 1.39
CA THR A 153 -7.32 -5.24 -0.06
C THR A 153 -5.94 -5.11 -0.68
N GLY A 154 -5.78 -5.63 -1.89
CA GLY A 154 -4.51 -5.56 -2.59
C GLY A 154 -4.47 -6.46 -3.80
N GLU A 155 -3.31 -6.52 -4.44
CA GLU A 155 -3.14 -7.24 -5.71
C GLU A 155 -1.82 -8.01 -5.85
N SER A 156 -1.76 -8.88 -6.87
CA SER A 156 -0.54 -9.61 -7.23
C SER A 156 -0.01 -10.45 -6.06
N TYR A 157 1.24 -10.27 -5.62
CA TYR A 157 1.81 -10.96 -4.45
C TYR A 157 1.06 -10.67 -3.14
N ALA A 158 0.19 -9.65 -3.09
CA ALA A 158 -0.75 -9.50 -1.97
C ALA A 158 -1.68 -10.71 -1.80
N GLY A 159 -1.80 -11.57 -2.81
CA GLY A 159 -2.40 -12.91 -2.67
C GLY A 159 -1.73 -13.81 -1.64
N HIS A 160 -0.46 -13.57 -1.29
CA HIS A 160 0.23 -14.19 -0.15
C HIS A 160 0.16 -13.32 1.11
N TYR A 161 0.35 -12.00 0.98
CA TYR A 161 0.34 -11.08 2.13
C TYR A 161 -0.98 -11.09 2.88
N ILE A 162 -2.09 -10.95 2.15
CA ILE A 162 -3.42 -10.74 2.73
C ILE A 162 -3.87 -11.96 3.53
N PRO A 163 -3.79 -13.21 3.01
CA PRO A 163 -4.12 -14.39 3.82
C PRO A 163 -3.22 -14.54 5.06
N ALA A 164 -1.91 -14.27 4.94
CA ALA A 164 -1.00 -14.37 6.08
C ALA A 164 -1.33 -13.34 7.18
N ILE A 165 -1.50 -12.08 6.79
CA ILE A 165 -1.87 -10.97 7.69
C ILE A 165 -3.21 -11.26 8.38
N THR A 166 -4.24 -11.62 7.61
CA THR A 166 -5.59 -11.84 8.14
C THR A 166 -5.62 -13.02 9.10
N ALA A 167 -4.96 -14.14 8.75
CA ALA A 167 -4.83 -15.28 9.64
C ALA A 167 -4.11 -14.90 10.95
N TYR A 168 -3.03 -14.12 10.86
CA TYR A 168 -2.27 -13.67 12.02
C TYR A 168 -3.10 -12.76 12.94
N ILE A 169 -3.85 -11.80 12.38
CA ILE A 169 -4.77 -10.93 13.15
C ILE A 169 -5.83 -11.76 13.88
N VAL A 170 -6.46 -12.72 13.19
CA VAL A 170 -7.49 -13.58 13.77
C VAL A 170 -6.92 -14.47 14.86
N GLN A 171 -5.73 -15.03 14.67
CA GLN A 171 -5.09 -15.93 15.63
C GLN A 171 -4.58 -15.18 16.86
N LYS A 172 -3.92 -14.04 16.69
CA LYS A 172 -3.42 -13.23 17.82
C LYS A 172 -4.53 -12.53 18.57
N GLY A 173 -5.54 -12.05 17.84
CA GLY A 173 -6.60 -11.20 18.36
C GLY A 173 -6.12 -9.79 18.67
N ASN A 174 -6.82 -8.78 18.16
CA ASN A 174 -6.60 -7.38 18.51
C ASN A 174 -7.95 -6.71 18.79
N PRO A 175 -8.25 -6.28 20.03
CA PRO A 175 -9.56 -5.71 20.38
C PRO A 175 -9.85 -4.37 19.69
N ASP A 176 -8.83 -3.69 19.19
CA ASP A 176 -8.98 -2.43 18.47
C ASP A 176 -9.25 -2.64 16.96
N VAL A 177 -9.13 -3.88 16.47
CA VAL A 177 -9.32 -4.22 15.05
C VAL A 177 -10.68 -4.88 14.84
N ASN A 178 -11.50 -4.27 13.97
CA ASN A 178 -12.76 -4.83 13.50
C ASN A 178 -12.63 -5.27 12.04
N LEU A 179 -11.88 -6.34 11.81
CA LEU A 179 -11.65 -6.93 10.48
C LEU A 179 -12.95 -7.54 9.94
N ILE A 180 -13.48 -6.98 8.86
CA ILE A 180 -14.74 -7.42 8.24
C ILE A 180 -14.50 -8.40 7.10
N SER A 181 -13.63 -8.05 6.17
CA SER A 181 -13.38 -8.88 4.98
C SER A 181 -12.03 -8.55 4.36
N SER A 182 -11.65 -9.35 3.38
CA SER A 182 -10.49 -9.09 2.52
C SER A 182 -10.84 -9.29 1.05
N ALA A 183 -10.12 -8.62 0.16
CA ALA A 183 -10.27 -8.74 -1.29
C ALA A 183 -8.90 -8.78 -1.96
N ILE A 184 -8.73 -9.64 -2.96
CA ILE A 184 -7.45 -9.84 -3.65
C ILE A 184 -7.71 -9.72 -5.15
N GLY A 185 -7.16 -8.69 -5.79
CA GLY A 185 -7.18 -8.50 -7.24
C GLY A 185 -6.05 -9.27 -7.91
N ASN A 186 -6.35 -10.11 -8.91
CA ASN A 186 -5.35 -10.84 -9.70
C ASN A 186 -4.21 -11.47 -8.87
N GLY A 187 -4.58 -12.08 -7.73
CA GLY A 187 -3.60 -12.53 -6.74
C GLY A 187 -2.78 -13.73 -7.20
N TRP A 188 -1.51 -13.74 -6.81
CA TRP A 188 -0.71 -14.96 -6.76
C TRP A 188 -1.00 -15.65 -5.42
N VAL A 189 -1.72 -16.77 -5.46
CA VAL A 189 -2.30 -17.44 -4.28
C VAL A 189 -1.92 -18.91 -4.23
N ASP A 190 -2.10 -19.62 -5.35
CA ASP A 190 -1.72 -21.02 -5.48
C ASP A 190 -0.90 -21.19 -6.76
N PRO A 191 0.44 -21.11 -6.65
CA PRO A 191 1.31 -21.24 -7.80
C PRO A 191 1.20 -22.62 -8.48
N ILE A 192 0.88 -23.68 -7.73
CA ILE A 192 0.76 -25.03 -8.27
C ILE A 192 -0.44 -25.13 -9.20
N VAL A 193 -1.53 -24.44 -8.87
CA VAL A 193 -2.73 -24.36 -9.71
C VAL A 193 -2.60 -23.30 -10.80
N GLN A 194 -2.02 -22.14 -10.51
CA GLN A 194 -2.02 -20.99 -11.44
C GLN A 194 -0.97 -21.10 -12.56
N TYR A 195 0.22 -21.64 -12.31
CA TYR A 195 1.26 -21.70 -13.35
C TYR A 195 0.86 -22.52 -14.59
N PRO A 196 0.23 -23.71 -14.46
CA PRO A 196 -0.28 -24.48 -15.60
C PRO A 196 -1.40 -23.79 -16.38
N GLU A 197 -2.00 -22.73 -15.87
CA GLU A 197 -3.07 -22.02 -16.58
C GLU A 197 -2.52 -20.95 -17.53
N TYR A 198 -1.25 -20.55 -17.38
CA TYR A 198 -0.66 -19.55 -18.28
C TYR A 198 -0.55 -20.04 -19.71
N ASP A 199 -0.18 -21.31 -19.93
CA ASP A 199 -0.08 -21.85 -21.28
C ASP A 199 -1.46 -22.11 -21.89
N THR A 200 -2.43 -22.62 -21.12
CA THR A 200 -3.84 -22.71 -21.54
C THR A 200 -4.35 -21.34 -21.98
N PHE A 201 -4.21 -20.32 -21.12
CA PHE A 201 -4.63 -18.94 -21.42
C PHE A 201 -3.94 -18.40 -22.67
N ALA A 202 -2.64 -18.61 -22.82
CA ALA A 202 -1.88 -18.11 -23.96
C ALA A 202 -2.33 -18.74 -25.29
N VAL A 203 -2.68 -20.02 -25.30
CA VAL A 203 -3.19 -20.71 -26.49
C VAL A 203 -4.58 -20.22 -26.84
N GLU A 204 -5.49 -20.16 -25.87
CA GLU A 204 -6.87 -19.74 -26.08
C GLU A 204 -6.97 -18.29 -26.59
N ASN A 205 -6.02 -17.45 -26.20
CA ASN A 205 -5.93 -16.06 -26.63
C ASN A 205 -5.02 -15.85 -27.86
N ASN A 206 -4.59 -16.93 -28.53
CA ASN A 206 -3.72 -16.88 -29.72
C ASN A 206 -2.40 -16.13 -29.51
N LEU A 207 -1.90 -16.08 -28.28
CA LEU A 207 -0.59 -15.48 -27.94
C LEU A 207 0.56 -16.42 -28.32
N VAL A 208 0.31 -17.73 -28.28
CA VAL A 208 1.26 -18.77 -28.68
C VAL A 208 0.57 -19.84 -29.54
N GLY A 209 1.34 -20.54 -30.37
CA GLY A 209 0.84 -21.65 -31.17
C GLY A 209 0.77 -22.97 -30.37
N ALA A 210 0.01 -23.95 -30.88
CA ALA A 210 -0.16 -25.26 -30.23
C ALA A 210 1.15 -26.01 -29.94
N LEU A 211 2.20 -25.81 -30.75
CA LEU A 211 3.51 -26.41 -30.47
C LEU A 211 4.16 -25.83 -29.20
N HIS A 212 4.00 -24.54 -28.93
CA HIS A 212 4.52 -23.90 -27.73
C HIS A 212 3.78 -24.37 -26.47
N HIS A 213 2.48 -24.66 -26.56
CA HIS A 213 1.70 -25.26 -25.47
C HIS A 213 2.35 -26.53 -24.92
N TYR A 214 2.63 -27.50 -25.80
CA TYR A 214 3.25 -28.77 -25.40
C TYR A 214 4.63 -28.57 -24.76
N PHE A 215 5.40 -27.57 -25.22
CA PHE A 215 6.69 -27.23 -24.59
C PHE A 215 6.53 -26.61 -23.21
N LEU A 216 5.55 -25.72 -23.02
CA LEU A 216 5.28 -25.05 -21.75
C LEU A 216 4.72 -26.04 -20.72
N GLU A 217 3.75 -26.88 -21.11
CA GLU A 217 3.18 -27.92 -20.26
C GLU A 217 4.27 -28.89 -19.77
N GLY A 218 5.10 -29.41 -20.69
CA GLY A 218 6.21 -30.29 -20.34
C GLY A 218 7.27 -29.61 -19.49
N GLY A 219 7.59 -28.34 -19.78
CA GLY A 219 8.55 -27.53 -19.03
C GLY A 219 8.11 -27.31 -17.59
N TYR A 220 6.83 -26.99 -17.36
CA TYR A 220 6.29 -26.83 -16.02
C TYR A 220 6.48 -28.09 -15.16
N TRP A 221 6.15 -29.27 -15.69
CA TRP A 221 6.31 -30.53 -14.97
C TRP A 221 7.76 -30.86 -14.62
N LEU A 222 8.72 -30.43 -15.43
CA LEU A 222 10.14 -30.58 -15.13
C LEU A 222 10.62 -29.60 -14.04
N CYS A 223 10.03 -28.41 -13.97
CA CYS A 223 10.38 -27.37 -13.00
C CYS A 223 9.71 -27.52 -11.63
N LYS A 224 8.66 -28.34 -11.52
CA LYS A 224 7.89 -28.56 -10.28
C LYS A 224 8.64 -29.35 -9.17
N GLN A 225 9.96 -29.56 -9.31
CA GLN A 225 10.81 -30.21 -8.29
C GLN A 225 11.02 -29.29 -7.10
#